data_AF-A0AAW2ZQS3-F1
#
_entry.id   AF-A0AAW2ZQS3-F1
#
_cell.length_a   1.000
_cell.length_b   1.000
_cell.length_c   1.000
_cell.angle_alpha   90.00
_cell.angle_beta   90.00
_cell.angle_gamma   90.00
#
_symmetry.space_group_name_H-M   'P 1'
#
loop_
_entity.id
_entity.type
_entity.pdbx_description
1 polymer ?
#
loop_
_entity_poly.entity_id
_entity_poly.type
_entity_poly.pdbx_seq_one_letter_code
_entity_poly.pdbx_strand_id
1 'polypeptide(L)'
;MFRRNVQVRSIFTGMKQYDPQFLATNTRVRRIEALKLYREVLRTCRMFTWSDENGRPWGLTIKNSARTEFEMSKQEKDPYVLAQSLINARMALDELQERYKKKQEQVNDNSSPNPGAPTSSPLNKTSSTAAEPQIGTPINIDPSNFTPYPGFEKK
;
A
#
# COMPACT_ATOMS: atom_id res chain seq x y z
N MET A 1 -6.47 9.21 -22.25
CA MET A 1 -6.96 7.84 -21.94
C MET A 1 -7.86 7.89 -20.70
N PHE A 2 -9.19 7.72 -20.86
CA PHE A 2 -10.10 7.73 -19.71
C PHE A 2 -10.06 6.40 -18.95
N ARG A 3 -9.60 6.43 -17.69
CA ARG A 3 -9.81 5.31 -16.77
C ARG A 3 -11.30 5.25 -16.43
N ARG A 4 -12.04 4.34 -17.07
CA ARG A 4 -13.42 4.03 -16.70
C ARG A 4 -13.47 3.67 -15.22
N ASN A 5 -14.00 4.57 -14.40
CA ASN A 5 -14.23 4.34 -12.99
C ASN A 5 -15.46 3.44 -12.84
N VAL A 6 -15.30 2.17 -13.22
CA VAL A 6 -16.33 1.17 -13.03
C VAL A 6 -16.42 0.92 -11.53
N GLN A 7 -17.36 1.61 -10.88
CA GLN A 7 -17.83 1.24 -9.56
C GLN A 7 -18.55 -0.09 -9.72
N VAL A 8 -17.78 -1.18 -9.77
CA VAL A 8 -18.28 -2.55 -9.67
C VAL A 8 -18.90 -2.63 -8.29
N ARG A 9 -20.21 -2.33 -8.18
CA ARG A 9 -20.97 -2.55 -6.96
C ARG A 9 -20.69 -3.98 -6.54
N SER A 10 -20.00 -4.12 -5.42
CA SER A 10 -19.76 -5.43 -4.87
C SER A 10 -21.13 -6.00 -4.53
N ILE A 11 -21.42 -7.23 -4.95
CA ILE A 11 -22.64 -7.90 -4.49
C ILE A 11 -22.55 -8.21 -2.97
N PHE A 12 -21.37 -8.00 -2.38
CA PHE A 12 -21.13 -7.78 -0.96
C PHE A 12 -21.74 -6.48 -0.37
N THR A 13 -22.51 -5.66 -1.08
CA THR A 13 -23.14 -4.43 -0.51
C THR A 13 -24.64 -4.57 -0.19
N GLY A 14 -25.28 -5.73 -0.39
CA GLY A 14 -26.73 -5.86 -0.11
C GLY A 14 -27.34 -7.27 -0.05
N MET A 15 -26.55 -8.31 0.21
CA MET A 15 -27.02 -9.67 0.47
C MET A 15 -26.87 -10.00 1.96
N LYS A 16 -27.54 -11.06 2.43
CA LYS A 16 -27.41 -11.60 3.80
C LYS A 16 -26.04 -12.29 3.98
N GLN A 17 -24.96 -11.52 3.93
CA GLN A 17 -23.59 -12.04 3.80
C GLN A 17 -23.07 -12.60 5.12
N TYR A 18 -22.00 -13.41 5.01
CA TYR A 18 -21.36 -14.16 6.09
C TYR A 18 -22.09 -15.41 6.57
N ASP A 19 -23.05 -15.95 5.81
CA ASP A 19 -23.44 -17.36 5.96
C ASP A 19 -22.44 -18.28 5.21
N PRO A 20 -21.56 -19.03 5.90
CA PRO A 20 -20.66 -19.97 5.26
C PRO A 20 -21.42 -21.13 4.59
N GLN A 21 -22.62 -21.48 5.05
CA GLN A 21 -23.41 -22.60 4.49
C GLN A 21 -23.90 -22.29 3.07
N PHE A 22 -24.37 -21.06 2.83
CA PHE A 22 -24.71 -20.59 1.49
C PHE A 22 -23.50 -20.59 0.54
N LEU A 23 -22.32 -20.19 1.00
CA LEU A 23 -21.10 -20.16 0.19
C LEU A 23 -20.50 -21.56 -0.02
N ALA A 24 -20.66 -22.48 0.94
CA ALA A 24 -20.24 -23.87 0.81
C ALA A 24 -21.04 -24.59 -0.29
N THR A 25 -22.38 -24.46 -0.24
CA THR A 25 -23.29 -25.03 -1.23
C THR A 25 -23.16 -24.37 -2.61
N ASN A 26 -23.13 -23.03 -2.69
CA ASN A 26 -23.08 -22.33 -3.96
C ASN A 26 -21.65 -22.09 -4.49
N THR A 27 -21.04 -23.16 -5.01
CA THR A 27 -19.69 -23.14 -5.58
C THR A 27 -19.50 -22.11 -6.71
N ARG A 28 -20.53 -21.81 -7.50
CA ARG A 28 -20.44 -20.83 -8.60
C ARG A 28 -20.32 -19.40 -8.07
N VAL A 29 -21.11 -19.05 -7.05
CA VAL A 29 -20.99 -17.78 -6.32
C VAL A 29 -19.62 -17.71 -5.63
N ARG A 30 -19.24 -18.71 -4.83
CA ARG A 30 -17.94 -18.74 -4.11
C ARG A 30 -16.74 -18.44 -5.02
N ARG A 31 -16.69 -19.02 -6.22
CA ARG A 31 -15.62 -18.75 -7.22
C ARG A 31 -15.64 -17.33 -7.76
N ILE A 32 -16.82 -16.76 -8.04
CA ILE A 32 -16.96 -15.38 -8.52
C ILE A 32 -16.51 -14.40 -7.42
N GLU A 33 -16.89 -14.65 -6.18
CA GLU A 33 -16.54 -13.80 -5.03
C GLU A 33 -15.05 -13.88 -4.68
N ALA A 34 -14.44 -15.07 -4.69
CA ALA A 34 -12.99 -15.22 -4.53
C ALA A 34 -12.21 -14.40 -5.58
N LEU A 35 -12.64 -14.42 -6.85
CA LEU A 35 -12.02 -13.62 -7.92
C LEU A 35 -12.25 -12.12 -7.77
N LYS A 36 -13.41 -11.70 -7.24
CA LYS A 36 -13.68 -10.28 -6.94
C LYS A 36 -12.84 -9.79 -5.77
N LEU A 37 -12.80 -10.55 -4.68
CA LEU A 37 -11.98 -10.25 -3.51
C LEU A 37 -10.51 -10.15 -3.88
N TYR A 38 -9.95 -11.12 -4.60
CA TYR A 38 -8.56 -11.07 -5.06
C TYR A 38 -8.27 -9.82 -5.91
N ARG A 39 -9.19 -9.45 -6.82
CA ARG A 39 -9.10 -8.22 -7.61
C ARG A 39 -9.25 -6.96 -6.77
N GLU A 40 -9.98 -7.00 -5.66
CA GLU A 40 -10.13 -5.88 -4.72
C GLU A 40 -8.85 -5.70 -3.90
N VAL A 41 -8.30 -6.78 -3.33
CA VAL A 41 -6.96 -6.80 -2.70
C VAL A 41 -5.91 -6.18 -3.63
N LEU A 42 -5.83 -6.62 -4.90
CA LEU A 42 -4.87 -6.05 -5.86
C LEU A 42 -5.10 -4.57 -6.21
N ARG A 43 -6.32 -4.03 -6.02
CA ARG A 43 -6.56 -2.58 -6.13
C ARG A 43 -6.12 -1.86 -4.86
N THR A 44 -6.48 -2.37 -3.69
CA THR A 44 -6.09 -1.86 -2.37
C THR A 44 -4.56 -1.81 -2.23
N CYS A 45 -3.84 -2.87 -2.60
CA CYS A 45 -2.36 -2.91 -2.63
C CYS A 45 -1.72 -1.78 -3.45
N ARG A 46 -2.37 -1.29 -4.51
CA ARG A 46 -1.85 -0.19 -5.36
C ARG A 46 -2.03 1.20 -4.75
N MET A 47 -2.81 1.32 -3.68
CA MET A 47 -3.00 2.57 -2.95
C MET A 47 -1.88 2.82 -1.94
N PHE A 48 -1.21 1.76 -1.46
CA PHE A 48 -0.10 1.88 -0.52
C PHE A 48 1.14 2.50 -1.18
N THR A 49 1.47 3.71 -0.76
CA THR A 49 2.68 4.45 -1.14
C THR A 49 3.83 4.28 -0.15
N TRP A 50 3.54 3.84 1.08
CA TRP A 50 4.52 3.75 2.16
C TRP A 50 5.23 2.39 2.23
N SER A 51 6.45 2.42 2.76
CA SER A 51 7.21 1.24 3.15
C SER A 51 7.06 0.90 4.63
N ASP A 52 7.34 -0.36 4.94
CA ASP A 52 7.56 -0.91 6.27
C ASP A 52 8.91 -0.43 6.86
N GLU A 53 9.14 -0.67 8.16
CA GLU A 53 10.40 -0.38 8.87
C GLU A 53 11.62 -0.99 8.17
N ASN A 54 11.45 -2.15 7.55
CA ASN A 54 12.45 -2.85 6.76
C ASN A 54 12.65 -2.28 5.33
N GLY A 55 12.10 -1.09 5.04
CA GLY A 55 12.11 -0.45 3.71
C GLY A 55 11.21 -1.11 2.66
N ARG A 56 10.51 -2.20 2.99
CA ARG A 56 9.71 -3.00 2.05
C ARG A 56 8.35 -2.33 1.76
N PRO A 57 7.94 -2.14 0.49
CA PRO A 57 6.67 -1.47 0.17
C PRO A 57 5.47 -2.32 0.60
N TRP A 58 4.57 -1.77 1.43
CA TRP A 58 3.44 -2.49 2.02
C TRP A 58 2.55 -3.18 0.98
N GLY A 59 2.27 -2.49 -0.14
CA GLY A 59 1.45 -3.03 -1.22
C GLY A 59 2.02 -4.33 -1.84
N LEU A 60 3.34 -4.51 -1.83
CA LEU A 60 3.99 -5.74 -2.31
C LEU A 60 3.90 -6.86 -1.27
N THR A 61 4.16 -6.54 0.00
CA THR A 61 4.05 -7.51 1.12
C THR A 61 2.64 -8.10 1.20
N ILE A 62 1.61 -7.24 1.20
CA ILE A 62 0.21 -7.66 1.23
C ILE A 62 -0.15 -8.49 -0.01
N LYS A 63 0.30 -8.06 -1.20
CA LYS A 63 0.06 -8.80 -2.45
C LYS A 63 0.67 -10.20 -2.42
N ASN A 64 1.87 -10.34 -1.88
CA ASN A 64 2.57 -11.62 -1.81
C ASN A 64 1.91 -12.56 -0.79
N SER A 65 1.61 -12.05 0.42
CA SER A 65 0.84 -12.79 1.43
C SER A 65 -0.51 -13.26 0.87
N ALA A 66 -1.32 -12.36 0.30
CA ALA A 66 -2.60 -12.73 -0.29
C ALA A 66 -2.45 -13.76 -1.43
N ARG A 67 -1.40 -13.70 -2.25
CA ARG A 67 -1.15 -14.74 -3.26
C ARG A 67 -0.90 -16.10 -2.61
N THR A 68 -0.11 -16.17 -1.55
CA THR A 68 0.15 -17.41 -0.81
C THR A 68 -1.13 -17.99 -0.23
N GLU A 69 -1.93 -17.19 0.49
CA GLU A 69 -3.20 -17.62 1.07
C GLU A 69 -4.18 -18.17 0.02
N PHE A 70 -4.32 -17.48 -1.13
CA PHE A 70 -5.18 -17.94 -2.22
C PHE A 70 -4.66 -19.21 -2.92
N GLU A 71 -3.34 -19.43 -2.97
CA GLU A 71 -2.77 -20.67 -3.53
C GLU A 71 -2.88 -21.84 -2.55
N MET A 72 -2.66 -21.63 -1.25
CA MET A 72 -2.95 -22.62 -0.20
C MET A 72 -4.43 -23.02 -0.19
N SER A 73 -5.33 -22.03 -0.28
CA SER A 73 -6.78 -22.26 -0.36
C SER A 73 -7.21 -23.09 -1.58
N LYS A 74 -6.40 -23.25 -2.63
CA LYS A 74 -6.75 -24.14 -3.77
C LYS A 74 -6.57 -25.62 -3.44
N GLN A 75 -5.81 -25.95 -2.40
CA GLN A 75 -5.56 -27.33 -1.97
C GLN A 75 -6.66 -27.83 -1.02
N GLU A 76 -7.37 -26.90 -0.37
CA GLU A 76 -8.49 -27.21 0.53
C GLU A 76 -9.67 -27.83 -0.25
N LYS A 77 -10.22 -28.91 0.31
CA LYS A 77 -11.31 -29.71 -0.28
C LYS A 77 -12.64 -29.44 0.42
N ASP A 78 -12.63 -29.06 1.69
CA ASP A 78 -13.86 -28.78 2.43
C ASP A 78 -14.49 -27.46 1.94
N PRO A 79 -15.71 -27.50 1.35
CA PRO A 79 -16.39 -26.30 0.88
C PRO A 79 -16.76 -25.32 2.00
N TYR A 80 -16.91 -25.79 3.25
CA TYR A 80 -17.17 -24.96 4.42
C TYR A 80 -15.93 -24.20 4.88
N VAL A 81 -14.77 -24.86 4.97
CA VAL A 81 -13.49 -24.20 5.26
C VAL A 81 -13.15 -23.17 4.18
N LEU A 82 -13.37 -23.49 2.90
CA LEU A 82 -13.24 -22.54 1.79
C LEU A 82 -14.18 -21.32 1.92
N ALA A 83 -15.43 -21.54 2.35
CA ALA A 83 -16.39 -20.48 2.58
C ALA A 83 -15.98 -19.57 3.75
N GLN A 84 -15.56 -20.15 4.87
CA GLN A 84 -15.10 -19.42 6.04
C GLN A 84 -13.80 -18.63 5.77
N SER A 85 -12.85 -19.23 5.05
CA SER A 85 -11.62 -18.54 4.62
C SER A 85 -11.94 -17.31 3.75
N LEU A 86 -12.88 -17.44 2.80
CA LEU A 86 -13.32 -16.32 1.97
C LEU A 86 -14.02 -15.20 2.78
N ILE A 87 -14.78 -15.56 3.81
CA ILE A 87 -15.41 -14.63 4.76
C ILE A 87 -14.33 -13.88 5.57
N ASN A 88 -13.39 -14.62 6.17
CA ASN A 88 -12.32 -14.05 6.98
C ASN A 88 -11.43 -13.10 6.14
N ALA A 89 -11.11 -13.49 4.90
CA ALA A 89 -10.34 -12.67 3.97
C ALA A 89 -11.09 -11.41 3.51
N ARG A 90 -12.44 -11.41 3.50
CA ARG A 90 -13.24 -10.19 3.29
C ARG A 90 -13.08 -9.23 4.47
N MET A 91 -13.28 -9.73 5.69
CA MET A 91 -13.16 -8.93 6.91
C MET A 91 -11.76 -8.31 7.06
N ALA A 92 -10.71 -9.10 6.81
CA ALA A 92 -9.33 -8.62 6.83
C ALA A 92 -9.04 -7.54 5.77
N LEU A 93 -9.68 -7.61 4.59
CA LEU A 93 -9.56 -6.56 3.57
C LEU A 93 -10.30 -5.28 3.97
N ASP A 94 -11.50 -5.39 4.53
CA ASP A 94 -12.28 -4.24 4.98
C ASP A 94 -11.56 -3.52 6.13
N GLU A 95 -11.00 -4.27 7.08
CA GLU A 95 -10.13 -3.72 8.14
C GLU A 95 -8.85 -3.07 7.58
N LEU A 96 -8.18 -3.70 6.61
CA LEU A 96 -7.00 -3.14 5.95
C LEU A 96 -7.32 -1.80 5.26
N GLN A 97 -8.48 -1.70 4.61
CA GLN A 97 -8.95 -0.46 3.98
C GLN A 97 -9.25 0.63 5.04
N GLU A 98 -9.81 0.26 6.19
CA GLU A 98 -10.05 1.19 7.30
C GLU A 98 -8.73 1.69 7.91
N ARG A 99 -7.77 0.79 8.17
CA ARG A 99 -6.42 1.13 8.64
C ARG A 99 -5.68 2.05 7.65
N TYR A 100 -5.84 1.82 6.34
CA TYR A 100 -5.29 2.68 5.28
C TYR A 100 -5.89 4.09 5.32
N LYS A 101 -7.21 4.25 5.46
CA LYS A 101 -7.87 5.55 5.65
C LYS A 101 -7.35 6.24 6.92
N LYS A 102 -7.33 5.50 8.03
CA LYS A 102 -6.64 5.80 9.30
C LYS A 102 -5.31 6.54 9.08
N LYS A 103 -4.44 5.92 8.28
CA LYS A 103 -3.09 6.42 7.99
C LYS A 103 -3.07 7.60 7.01
N GLN A 104 -3.95 7.63 6.01
CA GLN A 104 -4.07 8.76 5.06
C GLN A 104 -4.52 10.04 5.77
N GLU A 105 -5.54 9.96 6.62
CA GLU A 105 -6.07 11.09 7.41
C GLU A 105 -4.96 11.70 8.27
N GLN A 106 -4.24 10.87 9.04
CA GLN A 106 -3.09 11.32 9.84
C GLN A 106 -1.99 12.01 9.00
N VAL A 107 -1.68 11.50 7.80
CA VAL A 107 -0.66 12.13 6.94
C VAL A 107 -1.14 13.49 6.41
N ASN A 108 -2.44 13.60 6.07
CA ASN A 108 -3.02 14.85 5.60
C ASN A 108 -3.07 15.90 6.72
N ASP A 109 -3.51 15.54 7.93
CA ASP A 109 -3.58 16.46 9.08
C ASP A 109 -2.21 17.03 9.43
N ASN A 110 -1.17 16.18 9.46
CA ASN A 110 0.23 16.60 9.67
C ASN A 110 0.80 17.47 8.53
N SER A 111 0.14 17.54 7.37
CA SER A 111 0.59 18.30 6.20
C SER A 111 -0.07 19.68 6.05
N SER A 112 -1.02 20.02 6.91
CA SER A 112 -1.74 21.30 6.84
C SER A 112 -0.83 22.48 7.25
N PRO A 113 -0.54 23.46 6.37
CA PRO A 113 0.26 24.62 6.74
C PRO A 113 -0.52 25.51 7.73
N ASN A 114 0.10 25.88 8.85
CA ASN A 114 -0.48 26.81 9.82
C ASN A 114 -0.85 28.16 9.14
N PRO A 115 -2.15 28.53 9.06
CA PRO A 115 -2.59 29.74 8.36
C PRO A 115 -2.43 31.03 9.21
N GLY A 116 -1.53 31.02 10.19
CA GLY A 116 -1.44 32.04 11.25
C GLY A 116 -0.05 32.61 11.54
N ALA A 117 0.93 32.47 10.64
CA ALA A 117 2.23 33.14 10.79
C ALA A 117 2.13 34.63 10.36
N PRO A 118 2.27 35.62 11.27
CA PRO A 118 2.25 37.03 10.89
C PRO A 118 3.52 37.37 10.09
N THR A 119 3.36 37.62 8.80
CA THR A 119 4.43 38.05 7.90
C THR A 119 4.74 39.54 8.10
N SER A 120 5.38 39.88 9.22
CA SER A 120 6.05 41.17 9.39
C SER A 120 7.39 41.17 8.64
N SER A 121 7.37 41.75 7.44
CA SER A 121 8.40 42.61 6.81
C SER A 121 9.63 42.96 7.68
N PRO A 122 10.85 43.09 7.11
CA PRO A 122 11.03 44.10 6.06
C PRO A 122 11.99 43.83 4.88
N LEU A 123 11.70 44.64 3.86
CA LEU A 123 12.50 44.99 2.69
C LEU A 123 13.96 45.34 3.06
N ASN A 124 14.95 44.63 2.50
CA ASN A 124 16.34 45.06 2.50
C ASN A 124 16.75 45.54 1.11
N LYS A 125 16.87 46.86 0.94
CA LYS A 125 17.66 47.48 -0.13
C LYS A 125 19.04 47.81 0.42
N THR A 126 20.07 47.06 0.03
CA THR A 126 21.46 47.52 0.11
C THR A 126 22.21 47.12 -1.15
N SER A 127 22.78 48.13 -1.80
CA SER A 127 23.62 48.01 -2.99
C SER A 127 25.10 47.92 -2.59
N SER A 128 25.80 46.88 -3.04
CA SER A 128 27.25 46.87 -3.29
C SER A 128 27.60 45.60 -4.07
N THR A 129 28.17 45.68 -5.28
CA THR A 129 29.59 45.91 -5.61
C THR A 129 30.28 44.57 -5.90
N ALA A 130 31.11 44.55 -6.96
CA ALA A 130 31.61 43.34 -7.61
C ALA A 130 32.63 42.53 -6.79
N ALA A 131 32.59 41.21 -6.95
CA ALA A 131 33.73 40.30 -6.79
C ALA A 131 33.50 38.98 -7.56
N GLU A 132 34.60 38.31 -7.90
CA GLU A 132 34.75 37.26 -8.93
C GLU A 132 34.74 35.82 -8.33
N PRO A 133 34.46 34.72 -9.08
CA PRO A 133 34.08 33.43 -8.48
C PRO A 133 35.24 32.47 -8.20
N GLN A 134 35.20 31.82 -7.01
CA GLN A 134 36.14 30.83 -6.44
C GLN A 134 35.38 30.06 -5.31
N ILE A 135 35.55 28.77 -4.95
CA ILE A 135 36.35 27.58 -5.32
C ILE A 135 35.47 26.33 -5.09
N GLY A 136 35.72 25.18 -5.75
CA GLY A 136 35.14 23.89 -5.34
C GLY A 136 35.62 22.66 -6.14
N THR A 137 36.53 21.87 -5.56
CA THR A 137 37.21 20.72 -6.21
C THR A 137 36.31 19.50 -6.49
N PRO A 138 36.63 18.66 -7.50
CA PRO A 138 35.91 17.41 -7.74
C PRO A 138 36.13 16.40 -6.59
N ILE A 139 35.06 15.70 -6.21
CA ILE A 139 35.05 14.71 -5.13
C ILE A 139 35.76 13.44 -5.64
N ASN A 140 36.93 13.13 -5.08
CA ASN A 140 37.63 11.87 -5.34
C ASN A 140 37.05 10.76 -4.45
N ILE A 141 36.38 9.78 -5.05
CA ILE A 141 35.78 8.64 -4.35
C ILE A 141 36.78 7.49 -4.37
N ASP A 142 37.45 7.25 -3.24
CA ASP A 142 38.37 6.13 -3.09
C ASP A 142 37.59 4.79 -3.05
N PRO A 143 37.82 3.87 -4.01
CA PRO A 143 37.09 2.60 -4.08
C PRO A 143 37.45 1.61 -2.95
N SER A 144 38.51 1.87 -2.17
CA SER A 144 38.91 1.00 -1.05
C SER A 144 37.97 1.07 0.17
N ASN A 145 37.13 2.12 0.27
CA ASN A 145 36.29 2.36 1.44
C ASN A 145 34.91 1.67 1.37
N PHE A 146 34.68 0.79 0.40
CA PHE A 146 33.45 0.01 0.27
C PHE A 146 33.56 -1.32 1.03
N THR A 147 33.22 -1.32 2.32
CA THR A 147 33.18 -2.55 3.12
C THR A 147 32.03 -3.47 2.64
N PRO A 148 32.30 -4.73 2.27
CA PRO A 148 31.24 -5.64 1.85
C PRO A 148 30.32 -6.00 3.03
N TYR A 149 29.00 -5.91 2.83
CA TYR A 149 28.03 -6.40 3.81
C TYR A 149 28.21 -7.92 4.04
N PRO A 150 28.36 -8.38 5.30
CA PRO A 150 28.47 -9.81 5.58
C PRO A 150 27.12 -10.49 5.36
N GLY A 151 27.08 -11.55 4.53
CA GLY A 151 25.89 -12.41 4.39
C GLY A 151 25.56 -12.93 2.99
N PHE A 152 26.24 -12.49 1.93
CA PHE A 152 26.01 -13.00 0.55
C PHE A 152 27.05 -14.04 0.12
N GLU A 153 27.09 -15.18 0.82
CA GLU A 153 27.70 -16.38 0.26
C GLU A 153 26.85 -16.93 -0.89
N LYS A 154 27.46 -17.12 -2.06
CA LYS A 154 26.82 -17.76 -3.21
C LYS A 154 26.82 -19.27 -2.98
N LYS A 155 25.64 -19.88 -3.07
CA LYS A 155 25.43 -21.33 -3.29
C LYS A 155 24.52 -21.49 -4.51
#